data_AF-M2YGB1-F1
#
_entry.id   AF-M2YGB1-F1
#
_cell.length_a   1.000
_cell.length_b   1.000
_cell.length_c   1.000
_cell.angle_alpha   90.00
_cell.angle_beta   90.00
_cell.angle_gamma   90.00
#
_symmetry.space_group_name_H-M   'P 1'
#
loop_
_entity.id
_entity.type
_entity.pdbx_description
1 polymer ?
#
loop_
_entity_poly.entity_id
_entity_poly.type
_entity_poly.pdbx_seq_one_letter_code
_entity_poly.pdbx_strand_id
1 'polypeptide(L)'
;MTSFNDDPAKIARDEADLAERKRRLGLEKTDGPEVIEIDESGEVKAETAVATVDEPEPWPHEILSDFYGEDWEVRKPSEQALAGFALASGKYVPQKLQNDLVGLFIKNHMSEESHERMYERLMNPDDPDFTPATLGEMMKEIATLGRSTASVES
;
A
#
# COMPACT_ATOMS: atom_id res chain seq x y z
N MET A 1 10.88 -1.90 -44.08
CA MET A 1 10.83 -3.34 -43.74
C MET A 1 12.21 -3.74 -43.26
N THR A 2 12.42 -3.78 -41.95
CA THR A 2 13.70 -4.18 -41.36
C THR A 2 13.46 -5.50 -40.63
N SER A 3 13.96 -6.59 -41.20
CA SER A 3 13.93 -7.92 -40.61
C SER A 3 14.78 -7.95 -39.35
N PHE A 4 14.13 -8.19 -38.20
CA PHE A 4 14.79 -8.66 -36.98
C PHE A 4 15.10 -10.15 -37.16
N ASN A 5 16.25 -10.44 -37.74
CA ASN A 5 16.80 -11.80 -37.76
C ASN A 5 17.60 -11.97 -36.46
N ASP A 6 16.89 -12.24 -35.36
CA ASP A 6 17.52 -12.46 -34.05
C ASP A 6 18.23 -13.82 -34.04
N ASP A 7 19.49 -13.80 -33.64
CA ASP A 7 20.38 -14.97 -33.65
C ASP A 7 19.99 -15.93 -32.52
N PRO A 8 19.59 -17.18 -32.80
CA PRO A 8 18.98 -18.07 -31.81
C PRO A 8 19.92 -18.43 -30.65
N ALA A 9 21.23 -18.25 -30.82
CA ALA A 9 22.21 -18.49 -29.76
C ALA A 9 22.30 -17.34 -28.74
N LYS A 10 21.88 -16.12 -29.10
CA LYS A 10 21.78 -15.00 -28.15
C LYS A 10 20.54 -15.11 -27.26
N ILE A 11 19.41 -15.51 -27.83
CA ILE A 11 18.14 -15.72 -27.11
C ILE A 11 18.32 -16.77 -26.00
N ALA A 12 18.95 -17.90 -26.33
CA ALA A 12 19.16 -18.99 -25.37
C ALA A 12 20.08 -18.62 -24.19
N ARG A 13 20.98 -17.64 -24.40
CA ARG A 13 21.96 -17.22 -23.39
C ARG A 13 21.37 -16.18 -22.43
N ASP A 14 20.48 -15.33 -22.93
CA ASP A 14 19.74 -14.34 -22.14
C ASP A 14 18.68 -15.01 -21.25
N GLU A 15 18.02 -16.08 -21.75
CA GLU A 15 17.04 -16.86 -20.99
C GLU A 15 17.66 -17.57 -19.77
N ALA A 16 18.90 -18.07 -19.90
CA ALA A 16 19.62 -18.72 -18.81
C ALA A 16 20.04 -17.74 -17.69
N ASP A 17 20.45 -16.52 -18.05
CA ASP A 17 20.82 -15.47 -17.08
C ASP A 17 19.58 -14.94 -16.33
N LEU A 18 18.45 -14.84 -17.04
CA LEU A 18 17.17 -14.47 -16.45
C LEU A 18 16.64 -15.55 -15.49
N ALA A 19 16.84 -16.83 -15.81
CA ALA A 19 16.42 -17.95 -14.97
C ALA A 19 17.22 -18.02 -13.65
N GLU A 20 18.52 -17.76 -13.69
CA GLU A 20 19.35 -17.73 -12.48
C GLU A 20 19.02 -16.52 -11.57
N ARG A 21 18.72 -15.37 -12.18
CA ARG A 21 18.24 -14.18 -11.45
C ARG A 21 16.89 -14.41 -10.78
N LYS A 22 15.94 -15.07 -11.46
CA LYS A 22 14.62 -15.40 -10.88
C LYS A 22 14.72 -16.31 -9.65
N ARG A 23 15.62 -17.30 -9.67
CA ARG A 23 15.89 -18.16 -8.50
C ARG A 23 16.53 -17.38 -7.35
N ARG A 24 17.48 -16.47 -7.64
CA ARG A 24 18.17 -15.67 -6.61
C ARG A 24 17.26 -14.66 -5.90
N LEU A 25 16.19 -14.23 -6.56
CA LEU A 25 15.20 -13.27 -6.05
C LEU A 25 14.02 -13.93 -5.32
N GLY A 26 13.99 -15.27 -5.20
CA GLY A 26 12.90 -15.97 -4.50
C GLY A 26 11.51 -15.75 -5.13
N LEU A 27 11.47 -15.44 -6.43
CA LEU A 27 10.25 -15.16 -7.19
C LEU A 27 9.65 -16.42 -7.85
N GLU A 28 9.97 -17.61 -7.33
CA GLU A 28 9.15 -18.80 -7.57
C GLU A 28 7.93 -18.75 -6.65
N LYS A 29 7.05 -17.77 -6.88
CA LYS A 29 5.65 -17.93 -6.50
C LYS A 29 4.93 -18.45 -7.73
N THR A 30 4.66 -19.75 -7.68
CA THR A 30 3.60 -20.43 -8.40
C THR A 30 2.29 -19.72 -8.13
N ASP A 31 1.98 -18.72 -8.93
CA ASP A 31 0.61 -18.22 -9.09
C ASP A 31 0.28 -18.40 -10.57
N GLY A 32 0.04 -19.67 -10.92
CA GLY A 32 -0.68 -19.95 -12.16
C GLY A 32 -2.12 -19.52 -11.93
N PRO A 33 -2.83 -18.97 -12.92
CA PRO A 33 -4.26 -18.75 -12.78
C PRO A 33 -4.90 -20.11 -12.49
N GLU A 34 -5.55 -20.26 -11.32
CA GLU A 34 -6.40 -21.42 -11.06
C GLU A 34 -7.49 -21.45 -12.13
N VAL A 35 -7.31 -22.33 -13.10
CA VAL A 35 -8.33 -22.66 -14.08
C VAL A 35 -9.40 -23.41 -13.30
N ILE A 36 -10.49 -22.71 -13.00
CA ILE A 36 -11.71 -23.33 -12.49
C ILE A 36 -12.25 -24.18 -13.64
N GLU A 37 -11.99 -25.49 -13.60
CA GLU A 37 -12.62 -26.44 -14.52
C GLU A 37 -14.10 -26.52 -14.17
N ILE A 38 -14.94 -25.86 -14.97
CA ILE A 38 -16.39 -25.93 -14.86
C ILE A 38 -16.83 -27.20 -15.62
N ASP A 39 -17.30 -28.21 -14.91
CA ASP A 39 -17.96 -29.35 -15.55
C ASP A 39 -19.36 -28.96 -16.05
N GLU A 40 -19.82 -29.65 -17.10
CA GLU A 40 -21.05 -29.36 -17.85
C GLU A 40 -22.35 -29.57 -17.03
N SER A 41 -22.26 -29.81 -15.72
CA SER A 41 -23.42 -30.06 -14.85
C SER A 41 -23.63 -29.02 -13.73
N GLY A 42 -22.77 -28.00 -13.61
CA GLY A 42 -23.06 -26.82 -12.79
C GLY A 42 -23.19 -27.04 -11.27
N GLU A 43 -22.51 -28.05 -10.70
CA GLU A 43 -22.49 -28.29 -9.25
C GLU A 43 -21.09 -28.04 -8.66
N VAL A 44 -20.95 -26.93 -7.93
CA VAL A 44 -19.68 -26.52 -7.30
C VAL A 44 -19.46 -27.36 -6.04
N LYS A 45 -18.58 -28.38 -6.11
CA LYS A 45 -18.09 -29.07 -4.91
C LYS A 45 -17.11 -28.17 -4.16
N ALA A 46 -17.65 -27.39 -3.23
CA ALA A 46 -16.85 -26.71 -2.22
C ALA A 46 -16.26 -27.75 -1.25
N GLU A 47 -15.06 -28.26 -1.55
CA GLU A 47 -14.20 -28.77 -0.49
C GLU A 47 -13.71 -27.56 0.30
N THR A 48 -14.39 -27.33 1.42
CA THR A 48 -14.09 -26.26 2.38
C THR A 48 -12.73 -26.50 3.02
N ALA A 49 -11.66 -26.14 2.32
CA ALA A 49 -10.43 -25.71 2.97
C ALA A 49 -10.73 -24.32 3.55
N VAL A 50 -11.21 -24.29 4.80
CA VAL A 50 -11.20 -23.05 5.59
C VAL A 50 -9.73 -22.68 5.74
N ALA A 51 -9.24 -21.81 4.86
CA ALA A 51 -8.03 -21.05 5.12
C ALA A 51 -8.26 -20.41 6.49
N THR A 52 -7.47 -20.82 7.47
CA THR A 52 -7.36 -20.10 8.73
C THR A 52 -6.96 -18.68 8.33
N VAL A 53 -7.90 -17.75 8.46
CA VAL A 53 -7.62 -16.31 8.39
C VAL A 53 -6.53 -16.11 9.43
N ASP A 54 -5.31 -15.89 8.98
CA ASP A 54 -4.19 -15.53 9.83
C ASP A 54 -4.66 -14.29 10.59
N GLU A 55 -4.86 -14.41 11.89
CA GLU A 55 -5.29 -13.30 12.73
C GLU A 55 -4.22 -12.22 12.58
N PRO A 56 -4.55 -11.02 12.07
CA PRO A 56 -3.54 -10.04 11.72
C PRO A 56 -2.69 -9.75 12.95
N GLU A 57 -1.36 -9.87 12.80
CA GLU A 57 -0.44 -9.59 13.91
C GLU A 57 -0.73 -8.17 14.44
N PRO A 58 -0.88 -8.01 15.76
CA PRO A 58 -1.27 -6.72 16.33
C PRO A 58 -0.27 -5.64 15.94
N TRP A 59 -0.79 -4.52 15.42
CA TRP A 59 0.03 -3.42 14.93
C TRP A 59 0.98 -2.90 16.04
N PRO A 60 2.31 -2.96 15.85
CA PRO A 60 3.27 -2.69 16.92
C PRO A 60 3.53 -1.20 17.16
N HIS A 61 2.80 -0.30 16.49
CA HIS A 61 2.98 1.14 16.60
C HIS A 61 1.77 1.82 17.25
N GLU A 62 1.57 3.10 16.95
CA GLU A 62 0.51 3.90 17.56
C GLU A 62 -0.82 3.65 16.87
N ILE A 63 -1.88 3.98 17.59
CA ILE A 63 -3.24 3.97 17.06
C ILE A 63 -3.76 5.40 17.22
N LEU A 64 -4.18 5.99 16.11
CA LEU A 64 -4.89 7.25 16.09
C LEU A 64 -6.37 6.94 16.37
N SER A 65 -6.75 7.09 17.64
CA SER A 65 -8.10 6.83 18.10
C SER A 65 -9.07 7.98 17.83
N ASP A 66 -10.34 7.62 17.66
CA ASP A 66 -11.47 8.55 17.48
C ASP A 66 -11.38 9.44 16.24
N PHE A 67 -10.51 9.12 15.28
CA PHE A 67 -10.40 9.89 14.04
C PHE A 67 -11.54 9.49 13.09
N TYR A 68 -12.50 10.40 12.90
CA TYR A 68 -13.74 10.14 12.16
C TYR A 68 -14.52 8.93 12.73
N GLY A 69 -14.49 8.79 14.07
CA GLY A 69 -15.25 7.75 14.78
C GLY A 69 -14.60 6.38 14.80
N GLU A 70 -13.35 6.26 14.35
CA GLU A 70 -12.64 4.99 14.22
C GLU A 70 -11.17 5.08 14.65
N ASP A 71 -10.60 3.90 14.92
CA ASP A 71 -9.21 3.70 15.26
C ASP A 71 -8.39 3.40 13.98
N TRP A 72 -7.32 4.16 13.79
CA TRP A 72 -6.42 4.03 12.66
C TRP A 72 -5.03 3.61 13.12
N GLU A 73 -4.50 2.55 12.54
CA GLU A 73 -3.18 2.04 12.87
C GLU A 73 -2.11 2.85 12.13
N VAL A 74 -1.37 3.64 12.89
CA VAL A 74 -0.41 4.60 12.34
C VAL A 74 0.95 4.48 13.02
N ARG A 75 1.97 5.06 12.41
CA ARG A 75 3.31 5.10 12.98
C ARG A 75 3.76 6.54 13.10
N LYS A 76 4.34 6.89 14.26
CA LYS A 76 5.08 8.14 14.44
C LYS A 76 6.07 8.38 13.29
N PRO A 77 5.92 9.46 12.53
CA PRO A 77 6.95 9.86 11.58
C PRO A 77 8.23 10.29 12.31
N SER A 78 9.37 9.92 11.73
CA SER A 78 10.66 10.42 12.19
C SER A 78 10.80 11.92 11.92
N GLU A 79 11.72 12.60 12.61
CA GLU A 79 12.00 14.02 12.35
C GLU A 79 12.42 14.28 10.88
N GLN A 80 13.12 13.30 10.28
CA GLN A 80 13.48 13.35 8.86
C GLN A 80 12.26 13.24 7.94
N ALA A 81 11.31 12.36 8.26
CA ALA A 81 10.06 12.21 7.51
C ALA A 81 9.20 13.48 7.61
N LEU A 82 9.13 14.10 8.79
CA LEU A 82 8.44 15.38 9.00
C LEU A 82 9.07 16.51 8.20
N ALA A 83 10.41 16.61 8.20
CA ALA A 83 11.12 17.60 7.39
C ALA A 83 10.86 17.37 5.89
N GLY A 84 10.89 16.11 5.44
CA GLY A 84 10.56 15.73 4.07
C GLY A 84 9.13 16.12 3.68
N PHE A 85 8.16 15.86 4.56
CA PHE A 85 6.75 16.22 4.34
C PHE A 85 6.53 17.74 4.30
N ALA A 86 7.20 18.50 5.16
CA ALA A 86 7.14 19.97 5.14
C ALA A 86 7.73 20.54 3.84
N LEU A 87 8.82 19.97 3.34
CA LEU A 87 9.41 20.34 2.04
C LEU A 87 8.51 19.94 0.87
N ALA A 88 7.91 18.75 0.92
CA ALA A 88 6.96 18.24 -0.07
C ALA A 88 5.73 19.14 -0.21
N SER A 89 5.25 19.68 0.91
CA SER A 89 4.12 20.63 0.98
C SER A 89 4.48 22.04 0.50
N GLY A 90 5.74 22.27 0.09
CA GLY A 90 6.20 23.54 -0.41
C GLY A 90 5.53 23.92 -1.74
N LYS A 91 5.20 25.21 -1.89
CA LYS A 91 4.57 25.78 -3.10
C LYS A 91 5.36 25.60 -4.40
N TYR A 92 6.63 25.23 -4.31
CA TYR A 92 7.53 25.06 -5.46
C TYR A 92 7.68 23.59 -5.89
N VAL A 93 7.03 22.66 -5.18
CA VAL A 93 7.06 21.25 -5.54
C VAL A 93 6.03 21.00 -6.64
N PRO A 94 6.39 20.36 -7.76
CA PRO A 94 5.43 20.01 -8.81
C PRO A 94 4.30 19.15 -8.24
N GLN A 95 3.06 19.41 -8.64
CA GLN A 95 1.87 18.72 -8.13
C GLN A 95 1.95 17.19 -8.24
N LYS A 96 2.52 16.68 -9.34
CA LYS A 96 2.76 15.24 -9.49
C LYS A 96 3.66 14.70 -8.37
N LEU A 97 4.75 15.41 -8.06
CA LEU A 97 5.68 15.02 -7.01
C LEU A 97 5.04 15.15 -5.62
N GLN A 98 4.16 16.14 -5.40
CA GLN A 98 3.39 16.24 -4.16
C GLN A 98 2.51 15.00 -3.94
N ASN A 99 1.76 14.57 -4.97
CA ASN A 99 0.91 13.38 -4.88
C ASN A 99 1.72 12.10 -4.61
N ASP A 100 2.84 11.93 -5.32
CA ASP A 100 3.77 10.80 -5.10
C ASP A 100 4.31 10.79 -3.64
N LEU A 101 4.70 11.95 -3.11
CA LEU A 101 5.23 12.08 -1.74
C LEU A 101 4.16 11.88 -0.67
N VAL A 102 2.93 12.33 -0.92
CA VAL A 102 1.78 12.07 -0.04
C VAL A 102 1.48 10.58 0.02
N GLY A 103 1.41 9.90 -1.13
CA GLY A 103 1.21 8.45 -1.18
C GLY A 103 2.34 7.68 -0.48
N LEU A 104 3.59 8.13 -0.65
CA LEU A 104 4.73 7.54 0.04
C LEU A 104 4.67 7.73 1.55
N PHE A 105 4.20 8.88 2.02
CA PHE A 105 4.07 9.13 3.46
C PHE A 105 2.99 8.24 4.07
N ILE A 106 1.80 8.13 3.46
CA ILE A 106 0.72 7.26 3.94
C ILE A 106 1.23 5.81 4.04
N LYS A 107 1.81 5.29 2.97
CA LYS A 107 2.33 3.93 2.90
C LYS A 107 3.35 3.60 4.00
N ASN A 108 4.15 4.58 4.43
CA ASN A 108 5.20 4.35 5.43
C ASN A 108 4.73 4.58 6.89
N HIS A 109 3.57 5.21 7.09
CA HIS A 109 3.10 5.63 8.40
C HIS A 109 1.71 5.08 8.75
N MET A 110 1.19 4.15 7.95
CA MET A 110 -0.10 3.51 8.14
C MET A 110 0.05 2.01 7.94
N SER A 111 -0.74 1.21 8.66
CA SER A 111 -0.83 -0.22 8.38
C SER A 111 -1.47 -0.48 7.02
N GLU A 112 -1.26 -1.68 6.46
CA GLU A 112 -1.90 -2.08 5.21
C GLU A 112 -3.43 -2.09 5.36
N GLU A 113 -3.95 -2.64 6.46
CA GLU A 113 -5.39 -2.66 6.75
C GLU A 113 -5.98 -1.25 6.89
N SER A 114 -5.28 -0.32 7.54
CA SER A 114 -5.73 1.07 7.64
C SER A 114 -5.63 1.79 6.29
N HIS A 115 -4.64 1.44 5.46
CA HIS A 115 -4.45 2.03 4.15
C HIS A 115 -5.54 1.60 3.16
N GLU A 116 -5.92 0.32 3.17
CA GLU A 116 -7.02 -0.22 2.38
C GLU A 116 -8.35 0.42 2.79
N ARG A 117 -8.66 0.41 4.10
CA ARG A 117 -9.87 1.05 4.65
C ARG A 117 -9.97 2.53 4.27
N MET A 118 -8.87 3.27 4.31
CA MET A 118 -8.83 4.67 3.89
C MET A 118 -9.28 4.83 2.43
N TYR A 119 -8.80 3.97 1.52
CA TYR A 119 -9.21 4.02 0.12
C TYR A 119 -10.66 3.57 -0.08
N GLU A 120 -11.10 2.53 0.64
CA GLU A 120 -12.49 2.08 0.60
C GLU A 120 -13.44 3.22 0.96
N ARG A 121 -13.15 3.96 2.03
CA ARG A 121 -13.97 5.12 2.43
C ARG A 121 -13.92 6.25 1.42
N LEU A 122 -12.76 6.57 0.87
CA LEU A 122 -12.63 7.59 -0.19
C LEU A 122 -13.41 7.24 -1.46
N MET A 123 -13.59 5.94 -1.73
CA MET A 123 -14.35 5.45 -2.89
C MET A 123 -15.81 5.15 -2.55
N ASN A 124 -16.20 5.20 -1.27
CA ASN A 124 -17.54 4.88 -0.82
C ASN A 124 -18.49 6.06 -1.07
N PRO A 125 -19.48 5.92 -1.96
CA PRO A 125 -20.46 6.99 -2.21
C PRO A 125 -21.37 7.25 -1.00
N ASP A 126 -21.50 6.30 -0.07
CA ASP A 126 -22.31 6.41 1.14
C ASP A 126 -21.56 7.10 2.31
N ASP A 127 -20.28 7.45 2.13
CA ASP A 127 -19.46 8.15 3.13
C ASP A 127 -18.98 9.54 2.61
N PRO A 128 -19.90 10.50 2.41
CA PRO A 128 -19.57 11.79 1.80
C PRO A 128 -18.70 12.69 2.68
N ASP A 129 -18.60 12.38 3.98
CA ASP A 129 -17.80 13.12 4.94
C ASP A 129 -16.31 12.75 4.85
N PHE A 130 -15.98 11.57 4.33
CA PHE A 130 -14.60 11.13 4.14
C PHE A 130 -14.04 11.60 2.79
N THR A 131 -13.45 12.80 2.80
CA THR A 131 -13.00 13.49 1.57
C THR A 131 -11.47 13.54 1.46
N PRO A 132 -10.91 13.99 0.32
CA PRO A 132 -9.48 14.30 0.23
C PRO A 132 -9.01 15.35 1.25
N ALA A 133 -9.90 16.19 1.78
CA ALA A 133 -9.57 17.12 2.86
C ALA A 133 -9.38 16.38 4.19
N THR A 134 -10.24 15.40 4.49
CA THR A 134 -10.12 14.49 5.63
C THR A 134 -8.78 13.76 5.64
N LEU A 135 -8.33 13.31 4.47
CA LEU A 135 -6.99 12.72 4.32
C LEU A 135 -5.88 13.72 4.71
N GLY A 136 -6.00 14.98 4.29
CA GLY A 136 -5.07 16.04 4.70
C GLY A 136 -5.04 16.25 6.21
N GLU A 137 -6.20 16.16 6.89
CA GLU A 137 -6.28 16.23 8.35
C GLU A 137 -5.66 15.02 9.02
N MET A 138 -5.92 13.81 8.53
CA MET A 138 -5.30 12.58 9.04
C MET A 138 -3.78 12.67 8.97
N MET A 139 -3.25 13.16 7.85
CA MET A 139 -1.82 13.34 7.65
C MET A 139 -1.22 14.34 8.61
N LYS A 140 -1.96 15.40 8.93
CA LYS A 140 -1.57 16.39 9.94
C LYS A 140 -1.56 15.76 11.33
N GLU A 141 -2.56 14.97 11.68
CA GLU A 141 -2.63 14.26 12.97
C GLU A 141 -1.45 13.26 13.11
N ILE A 142 -1.15 12.49 12.06
CA ILE A 142 0.03 11.62 11.98
C ILE A 142 1.33 12.44 12.10
N ALA A 143 1.40 13.61 11.47
CA ALA A 143 2.56 14.48 11.60
C ALA A 143 2.72 15.11 12.99
N THR A 144 1.63 15.22 13.75
CA THR A 144 1.64 15.69 15.15
C THR A 144 1.80 14.57 16.16
N LEU A 145 1.51 13.31 15.78
CA LEU A 145 1.79 12.14 16.59
C LEU A 145 3.27 12.12 16.94
N GLY A 146 3.55 12.45 18.20
CA GLY A 146 4.89 12.53 18.74
C GLY A 146 5.50 13.93 18.91
N ARG A 147 4.77 14.99 18.55
CA ARG A 147 4.99 16.33 19.10
C ARG A 147 4.14 16.39 20.37
N SER A 148 4.73 16.06 21.54
CA SER A 148 4.04 16.31 22.82
C SER A 148 3.50 17.72 22.76
N THR A 149 2.20 17.88 22.99
CA THR A 149 1.57 19.15 23.34
C THR A 149 2.09 19.56 24.71
N ALA A 150 3.39 19.85 24.80
CA ALA A 150 3.96 20.51 25.94
C ALA A 150 3.42 21.95 25.95
N SER A 151 2.40 22.15 26.79
CA SER A 151 1.99 23.41 27.39
C SER A 151 1.83 24.61 26.43
N VAL A 152 0.57 24.90 26.08
CA VAL A 152 0.11 26.28 25.97
C VAL A 152 -1.12 26.43 26.87
N GLU A 153 -0.86 26.42 28.18
CA GLU A 153 -1.69 27.11 29.15
C GLU A 153 -0.92 28.38 29.50
N SER A 154 -1.45 29.54 29.13
CA SER A 154 -0.94 30.87 29.48
C SER A 154 -1.91 31.54 30.45
#